data_AF-A0A1W9N9F6-F1
#
_entry.id   AF-A0A1W9N9F6-F1
#
_cell.length_a   1.000
_cell.length_b   1.000
_cell.length_c   1.000
_cell.angle_alpha   90.00
_cell.angle_beta   90.00
_cell.angle_gamma   90.00
#
_symmetry.space_group_name_H-M   'P 1'
#
loop_
_entity.id
_entity.type
_entity.pdbx_description
1 polymer ?
#
loop_
_entity_poly.entity_id
_entity_poly.type
_entity_poly.pdbx_seq_one_letter_code
_entity_poly.pdbx_strand_id
1 'polypeptide(L)'
;GLDLSTLKVEKSSFISKTYREYYSDLSASVQLAGSNSWVYILIEHKSYDDPMALMQIIYYMSLKWYENNRRVRQKTLQPIIPILFYHGENPNPPSRFRELFDPRLPQFLKDCQPDFNVYLCNLTTTPEKDFPPIQP
;
A
#
# COMPACT_ATOMS: atom_id res chain seq x y z
N GLY A 1 18.09 3.24 3.61
CA GLY A 1 17.46 1.91 3.71
C GLY A 1 16.44 1.90 4.84
N LEU A 2 15.74 0.78 5.04
CA LEU A 2 14.86 0.58 6.20
C LEU A 2 15.64 -0.08 7.34
N ASP A 3 15.45 0.36 8.58
CA ASP A 3 15.98 -0.30 9.77
C ASP A 3 15.01 -1.38 10.24
N LEU A 4 15.20 -2.60 9.75
CA LEU A 4 14.31 -3.73 10.02
C LEU A 4 14.26 -4.13 11.51
N SER A 5 15.23 -3.72 12.33
CA SER A 5 15.18 -3.95 13.78
C SER A 5 14.05 -3.17 14.47
N THR A 6 13.55 -2.13 13.81
CA THR A 6 12.44 -1.29 14.27
C THR A 6 11.08 -1.71 13.70
N LEU A 7 11.04 -2.77 12.87
CA LEU A 7 9.81 -3.23 12.23
C LEU A 7 8.78 -3.63 13.28
N LYS A 8 7.61 -3.01 13.19
CA LYS A 8 6.49 -3.25 14.09
C LYS A 8 5.22 -3.49 13.29
N VAL A 9 4.64 -4.67 13.43
CA VAL A 9 3.30 -4.95 12.92
C VAL A 9 2.30 -4.10 13.71
N GLU A 10 1.49 -3.31 13.00
CA GLU A 10 0.42 -2.52 13.59
C GLU A 10 -0.84 -3.38 13.62
N LYS A 11 -1.42 -3.58 14.82
CA LYS A 11 -2.77 -4.16 14.92
C LYS A 11 -3.71 -3.22 14.18
N SER A 12 -4.59 -3.77 13.34
CA SER A 12 -5.65 -3.07 12.64
C SER A 12 -6.56 -2.33 13.64
N SER A 13 -6.14 -1.14 14.05
CA SER A 13 -6.86 -0.35 15.03
C SER A 13 -8.07 0.26 14.34
N PHE A 14 -9.21 -0.41 14.56
CA PHE A 14 -10.58 0.01 14.29
C PHE A 14 -10.75 1.51 13.96
N ILE A 15 -10.77 1.83 12.67
CA ILE A 15 -11.31 3.12 12.23
C ILE A 15 -12.83 2.97 12.19
N SER A 16 -13.48 3.41 13.28
CA SER A 16 -14.84 3.95 13.40
C SER A 16 -16.03 3.14 12.84
N LYS A 17 -17.12 3.09 13.61
CA LYS A 17 -18.40 2.41 13.27
C LYS A 17 -19.01 2.78 11.91
N THR A 18 -18.57 3.87 11.27
CA THR A 18 -19.01 4.37 9.96
C THR A 18 -18.18 3.84 8.77
N TYR A 19 -16.95 3.35 9.00
CA TYR A 19 -15.99 2.95 7.96
C TYR A 19 -15.60 1.47 8.03
N ARG A 20 -16.50 0.64 8.58
CA ARG A 20 -16.27 -0.74 9.01
C ARG A 20 -15.91 -1.73 7.89
N GLU A 21 -15.99 -1.34 6.62
CA GLU A 21 -15.91 -2.26 5.48
C GLU A 21 -14.56 -2.30 4.77
N TYR A 22 -13.60 -1.44 5.12
CA TYR A 22 -12.35 -1.33 4.39
C TYR A 22 -11.18 -1.40 5.38
N TYR A 23 -10.68 -2.61 5.61
CA TYR A 23 -9.42 -2.84 6.30
C TYR A 23 -8.38 -3.29 5.27
N SER A 24 -7.18 -2.73 5.36
CA SER A 24 -6.00 -3.38 4.78
C SER A 24 -5.72 -4.67 5.55
N ASP A 25 -5.40 -5.75 4.85
CA ASP A 25 -5.18 -7.07 5.48
C ASP A 25 -4.07 -7.03 6.54
N LEU A 26 -3.01 -6.25 6.29
CA LEU A 26 -1.90 -6.10 7.21
C LEU A 26 -1.25 -4.72 7.08
N SER A 27 -0.70 -4.21 8.19
CA SER A 27 0.14 -3.03 8.14
C SER A 27 1.27 -3.08 9.15
N ALA A 28 2.34 -2.35 8.85
CA ALA A 28 3.50 -2.26 9.72
C ALA A 28 4.12 -0.86 9.67
N SER A 29 4.95 -0.53 10.65
CA SER A 29 5.80 0.65 10.63
C SER A 29 7.26 0.26 10.85
N VAL A 30 8.15 1.04 10.25
CA VAL A 30 9.60 0.83 10.30
C VAL A 30 10.30 2.17 10.17
N GLN A 31 11.45 2.37 10.80
CA GLN A 31 12.22 3.59 10.66
C GLN A 31 13.11 3.57 9.42
N LEU A 32 13.32 4.74 8.82
CA LEU A 32 14.39 4.96 7.86
C LEU A 32 15.74 4.92 8.61
N ALA A 33 16.64 4.05 8.16
CA ALA A 33 17.96 3.89 8.77
C ALA A 33 18.71 5.23 8.85
N GLY A 34 19.22 5.55 10.03
CA GLY A 34 19.92 6.82 10.29
C GLY A 34 19.01 8.04 10.46
N SER A 35 17.70 7.85 10.66
CA SER A 35 16.77 8.96 10.91
C SER A 35 15.64 8.57 11.88
N ASN A 36 14.98 9.57 12.47
CA ASN A 36 13.77 9.35 13.29
C ASN A 36 12.47 9.35 12.46
N SER A 37 12.58 9.21 11.13
CA SER A 37 11.42 9.21 10.23
C SER A 37 10.85 7.80 10.09
N TRP A 38 9.55 7.68 10.35
CA TRP A 38 8.83 6.42 10.21
C TRP A 38 8.25 6.27 8.81
N VAL A 39 8.40 5.09 8.22
CA VAL A 39 7.72 4.62 7.01
C VAL A 39 6.60 3.68 7.43
N TYR A 40 5.44 3.83 6.80
CA TYR A 40 4.33 2.91 6.97
C TYR A 40 4.28 1.93 5.80
N ILE A 41 4.08 0.64 6.09
CA ILE A 41 3.92 -0.41 5.09
C ILE A 41 2.44 -0.77 5.09
N LEU A 42 1.81 -0.62 3.93
CA LEU A 42 0.41 -0.93 3.69
C LEU A 42 0.36 -2.20 2.85
N ILE A 43 -0.29 -3.25 3.34
CA ILE A 43 -0.38 -4.52 2.65
C ILE A 43 -1.85 -4.82 2.36
N GLU A 44 -2.14 -5.01 1.06
CA GLU A 44 -3.43 -5.43 0.55
C GLU A 44 -3.27 -6.81 -0.10
N HIS A 45 -4.20 -7.72 0.14
CA HIS A 45 -4.25 -9.03 -0.48
C HIS A 45 -5.51 -9.18 -1.35
N LYS A 46 -5.31 -9.66 -2.58
CA LYS A 46 -6.38 -9.95 -3.53
C LYS A 46 -6.22 -11.37 -4.05
N SER A 47 -7.19 -12.22 -3.74
CA SER A 47 -7.25 -13.61 -4.23
C SER A 47 -8.02 -13.75 -5.55
N TYR A 48 -8.34 -12.63 -6.21
CA TYR A 48 -9.07 -12.57 -7.47
C TYR A 48 -8.70 -11.30 -8.22
N ASP A 49 -9.03 -11.26 -9.50
CA ASP A 49 -8.83 -10.11 -10.37
C ASP A 49 -9.77 -8.99 -9.92
N ASP A 50 -9.23 -8.05 -9.13
CA ASP A 50 -9.90 -6.81 -8.75
C ASP A 50 -9.28 -5.65 -9.55
N PRO A 51 -9.91 -5.21 -10.66
CA PRO A 51 -9.42 -4.10 -11.46
C PRO A 51 -9.24 -2.81 -10.64
N MET A 52 -9.93 -2.68 -9.51
CA MET A 52 -9.94 -1.49 -8.67
C MET A 52 -9.12 -1.66 -7.38
N ALA A 53 -8.28 -2.69 -7.28
CA ALA A 53 -7.43 -2.93 -6.10
C ALA A 53 -6.59 -1.69 -5.71
N LEU A 54 -6.03 -0.98 -6.69
CA LEU A 54 -5.20 0.20 -6.43
C LEU A 54 -6.02 1.39 -5.90
N MET A 55 -7.32 1.44 -6.21
CA MET A 55 -8.25 2.43 -5.64
C MET A 55 -8.45 2.23 -4.14
N GLN A 56 -8.48 0.98 -3.67
CA GLN A 56 -8.53 0.67 -2.24
C GLN A 56 -7.22 1.10 -1.55
N ILE A 57 -6.08 0.86 -2.19
CA ILE A 57 -4.77 1.27 -1.69
C ILE A 57 -4.67 2.79 -1.49
N ILE A 58 -5.02 3.62 -2.49
CA ILE A 58 -4.95 5.09 -2.31
C ILE A 58 -5.91 5.58 -1.22
N TYR A 59 -7.06 4.92 -1.09
CA TYR A 59 -8.02 5.22 -0.03
C TYR A 59 -7.40 4.97 1.35
N TYR A 60 -6.74 3.83 1.58
CA TYR A 60 -6.05 3.52 2.82
C TYR A 60 -4.87 4.47 3.10
N MET A 61 -4.09 4.80 2.08
CA MET A 61 -3.02 5.80 2.21
C MET A 61 -3.58 7.14 2.71
N SER A 62 -4.68 7.59 2.10
CA SER A 62 -5.35 8.84 2.45
C SER A 62 -5.89 8.83 3.88
N LEU A 63 -6.50 7.72 4.31
CA LEU A 63 -6.96 7.54 5.69
C LEU A 63 -5.81 7.63 6.68
N LYS A 64 -4.69 6.93 6.43
CA LYS A 64 -3.51 6.95 7.31
C LYS A 64 -2.92 8.35 7.42
N TRP A 65 -2.79 9.06 6.29
CA TRP A 65 -2.32 10.44 6.28
C TRP A 65 -3.23 11.38 7.07
N TYR A 66 -4.54 11.23 6.91
CA TYR A 66 -5.51 12.04 7.64
C TYR A 66 -5.45 11.78 9.14
N GLU A 67 -5.36 10.51 9.55
CA GLU A 67 -5.18 10.11 10.94
C GLU A 67 -3.91 10.71 11.56
N ASN A 68 -2.77 10.56 10.87
CA ASN A 68 -1.49 11.09 11.33
C ASN A 68 -1.51 12.62 11.50
N ASN A 69 -2.10 13.33 10.54
CA ASN A 69 -2.23 14.78 10.60
C ASN A 69 -3.07 15.19 11.82
N ARG A 70 -4.20 14.52 12.07
CA ARG A 70 -5.04 14.80 13.24
C ARG A 70 -4.34 14.55 14.58
N ARG A 71 -3.49 13.52 14.67
CA ARG A 71 -2.82 13.13 15.92
C ARG A 71 -1.63 14.02 16.27
N VAL A 72 -0.79 14.37 15.28
CA VAL A 72 0.54 14.97 15.53
C VAL A 72 0.71 16.34 14.85
N ARG A 73 -0.27 16.81 14.06
CA ARG A 73 -0.18 18.02 13.21
C ARG A 73 1.12 18.05 12.40
N GLN A 74 1.39 16.96 11.69
CA GLN A 74 2.60 16.85 10.86
C GLN A 74 2.58 17.88 9.72
N LYS A 75 3.75 18.49 9.45
CA LYS A 75 3.93 19.43 8.33
C LYS A 75 4.12 18.72 6.98
N THR A 76 4.44 17.43 7.02
CA THR A 76 4.71 16.59 5.85
C THR A 76 3.97 15.26 5.99
N LEU A 77 3.67 14.61 4.88
CA LEU A 77 3.04 13.28 4.89
C LEU A 77 4.07 12.22 5.30
N GLN A 78 3.61 11.24 6.08
CA GLN A 78 4.38 10.03 6.35
C GLN A 78 4.53 9.22 5.05
N PRO A 79 5.75 8.80 4.66
CA PRO A 79 5.94 7.89 3.53
C PRO A 79 5.19 6.57 3.74
N ILE A 80 4.55 6.07 2.69
CA ILE A 80 3.86 4.77 2.68
C ILE A 80 4.45 3.91 1.56
N ILE A 81 4.77 2.66 1.88
CA ILE A 81 5.13 1.60 0.92
C ILE A 81 3.88 0.73 0.73
N PRO A 82 3.15 0.87 -0.39
CA PRO A 82 2.04 -0.03 -0.71
C PRO A 82 2.56 -1.33 -1.32
N ILE A 83 2.11 -2.46 -0.78
CA ILE A 83 2.39 -3.81 -1.26
C ILE A 83 1.05 -4.47 -1.58
N LEU A 84 0.95 -5.05 -2.78
CA LEU A 84 -0.21 -5.82 -3.20
C LEU A 84 0.21 -7.29 -3.36
N PHE A 85 -0.27 -8.15 -2.46
CA PHE A 85 -0.19 -9.59 -2.62
C PHE A 85 -1.34 -10.05 -3.51
N TYR A 86 -1.01 -10.53 -4.70
CA TYR A 86 -1.98 -10.84 -5.72
C TYR A 86 -1.95 -12.32 -6.07
N HIS A 87 -3.12 -12.95 -6.07
CA HIS A 87 -3.33 -14.35 -6.41
C HIS A 87 -4.58 -14.49 -7.29
N GLY A 88 -4.69 -13.67 -8.33
CA GLY A 88 -5.74 -13.77 -9.36
C GLY A 88 -5.26 -14.47 -10.64
N GLU A 89 -6.17 -14.61 -11.60
CA GLU A 89 -5.94 -15.26 -12.88
C GLU A 89 -5.16 -14.37 -13.86
N ASN A 90 -5.35 -13.04 -13.82
CA ASN A 90 -4.58 -12.13 -14.69
C ASN A 90 -3.09 -12.13 -14.31
N PRO A 91 -2.16 -12.50 -15.20
CA PRO A 91 -0.72 -12.54 -14.89
C PRO A 91 -0.10 -11.15 -14.69
N ASN A 92 -0.74 -10.09 -15.17
CA ASN A 92 -0.26 -8.71 -15.12
C ASN A 92 -1.37 -7.78 -14.59
N PRO A 93 -1.71 -7.86 -13.29
CA PRO A 93 -2.59 -6.86 -12.69
C PRO A 93 -1.90 -5.49 -12.68
N PRO A 94 -2.67 -4.38 -12.67
CA PRO A 94 -2.06 -3.05 -12.67
C PRO A 94 -1.21 -2.84 -11.41
N SER A 95 -0.07 -2.16 -11.56
CA SER A 95 0.91 -1.96 -10.47
C SER A 95 1.27 -0.50 -10.26
N ARG A 96 0.82 0.39 -11.14
CA ARG A 96 0.95 1.85 -11.03
C ARG A 96 -0.43 2.49 -11.09
N PHE A 97 -0.72 3.39 -10.15
CA PHE A 97 -2.07 3.93 -9.98
C PHE A 97 -2.62 4.60 -11.25
N ARG A 98 -1.75 5.23 -12.05
CA ARG A 98 -2.13 5.87 -13.31
C ARG A 98 -2.77 4.92 -14.33
N GLU A 99 -2.55 3.61 -14.21
CA GLU A 99 -3.11 2.59 -15.11
C GLU A 99 -4.63 2.45 -14.96
N LEU A 100 -5.21 2.97 -13.87
CA LEU A 100 -6.66 3.00 -13.67
C LEU A 100 -7.37 4.06 -14.52
N PHE A 101 -6.64 5.02 -15.10
CA PHE A 101 -7.21 6.08 -15.93
C PHE A 101 -7.16 5.72 -17.41
N ASP A 102 -8.02 6.35 -18.20
CA ASP A 102 -8.03 6.16 -19.66
C ASP A 102 -6.67 6.61 -20.27
N PRO A 103 -5.95 5.72 -20.97
CA PRO A 103 -4.66 6.04 -21.56
C PRO A 103 -4.73 7.12 -22.65
N ARG A 104 -5.92 7.36 -23.22
CA ARG A 104 -6.17 8.36 -24.28
C ARG A 104 -6.32 9.78 -23.77
N LEU A 105 -6.26 9.99 -22.45
CA LEU A 105 -6.41 11.33 -21.88
C LEU A 105 -5.32 12.29 -22.40
N PRO A 106 -5.66 13.58 -22.63
CA PRO A 106 -4.69 14.63 -22.89
C PRO A 106 -3.63 14.73 -21.80
N GLN A 107 -2.42 15.15 -22.16
CA GLN A 107 -1.28 15.20 -21.23
C GLN A 107 -1.56 16.05 -19.99
N PHE A 108 -2.20 17.21 -20.15
CA PHE A 108 -2.49 18.09 -19.02
C PHE A 108 -3.38 17.43 -17.94
N LEU A 109 -4.26 16.50 -18.32
CA LEU A 109 -5.06 15.74 -17.35
C LEU A 109 -4.24 14.63 -16.68
N LYS A 110 -3.31 14.01 -17.41
CA LYS A 110 -2.39 12.99 -16.86
C LYS A 110 -1.49 13.60 -15.78
N ASP A 111 -1.10 14.87 -15.93
CA ASP A 111 -0.27 15.58 -14.96
C ASP A 111 -1.03 15.95 -13.66
N CYS A 112 -2.37 15.94 -13.68
CA CYS A 112 -3.22 16.22 -12.52
C CYS A 112 -3.62 14.95 -11.74
N GLN A 113 -3.22 13.76 -12.20
CA GLN A 113 -3.62 12.49 -11.59
C GLN A 113 -2.65 12.05 -10.49
N PRO A 114 -3.13 11.31 -9.48
CA PRO A 114 -2.23 10.57 -8.61
C PRO A 114 -1.41 9.57 -9.43
N ASP A 115 -0.11 9.54 -9.19
CA ASP A 115 0.79 8.63 -9.89
C ASP A 115 1.83 8.06 -8.93
N PHE A 116 1.64 6.81 -8.52
CA PHE A 116 2.54 6.09 -7.63
C PHE A 116 2.59 4.60 -8.00
N ASN A 117 3.69 3.95 -7.63
CA ASN A 117 3.89 2.52 -7.81
C ASN A 117 3.43 1.75 -6.57
N VAL A 118 2.96 0.53 -6.80
CA VAL A 118 2.68 -0.49 -5.81
C VAL A 118 3.66 -1.64 -6.01
N TYR A 119 4.24 -2.12 -4.92
CA TYR A 119 5.06 -3.33 -4.96
C TYR A 119 4.13 -4.53 -5.12
N LEU A 120 4.00 -5.02 -6.35
CA LEU A 120 3.19 -6.17 -6.69
C LEU A 120 3.96 -7.46 -6.39
N CYS A 121 3.41 -8.26 -5.48
CA CYS A 121 3.83 -9.62 -5.21
C CYS A 121 2.83 -10.58 -5.86
N ASN A 122 3.06 -10.92 -7.13
CA ASN A 122 2.19 -11.85 -7.85
C ASN A 122 2.53 -13.31 -7.49
N LEU A 123 1.68 -13.92 -6.67
CA LEU A 123 1.86 -15.28 -6.14
C LEU A 123 1.61 -16.37 -7.19
N THR A 124 0.95 -16.07 -8.32
CA THR A 124 0.77 -17.08 -9.39
C THR A 124 2.01 -17.26 -10.25
N THR A 125 2.91 -16.28 -10.26
CA THR A 125 4.15 -16.29 -11.05
C THR A 125 5.41 -16.29 -10.20
N THR A 126 5.30 -16.11 -8.88
CA THR A 126 6.45 -16.14 -7.95
C THR A 126 6.65 -17.57 -7.45
N PRO A 127 7.78 -18.24 -7.80
CA PRO A 127 8.05 -19.58 -7.30
C PRO A 127 8.24 -19.56 -5.78
N GLU A 128 7.70 -20.55 -5.06
CA GLU A 128 7.71 -20.60 -3.59
C GLU A 128 9.10 -20.41 -2.94
N LYS A 129 10.15 -20.79 -3.66
CA LYS A 129 11.56 -20.64 -3.25
C LYS A 129 12.01 -19.19 -3.04
N ASP A 130 11.29 -18.22 -3.59
CA ASP A 130 11.61 -16.80 -3.52
C ASP A 130 10.89 -16.11 -2.34
N PHE A 131 10.01 -16.81 -1.61
CA PHE A 131 9.50 -16.31 -0.33
C PHE A 131 10.57 -16.46 0.75
N PRO A 132 10.77 -15.45 1.61
CA PRO A 132 11.60 -15.61 2.80
C PRO A 132 11.02 -16.75 3.65
N PRO A 133 11.86 -17.66 4.18
CA PRO A 133 11.38 -18.76 5.00
C PRO A 133 10.58 -18.22 6.18
N ILE A 134 9.35 -18.71 6.34
CA ILE A 134 8.53 -18.41 7.51
C ILE A 134 9.21 -19.12 8.68
N GLN A 135 9.95 -18.37 9.49
CA GLN A 135 10.51 -18.89 10.73
C GLN A 135 9.36 -19.07 11.74
N PRO A 136 9.24 -20.24 12.39
CA PRO A 136 8.19 -20.52 13.36
C PRO A 136 8.29 -19.66 14.62
#